data_AF-A0A9K3CYF0-F1
#
_entry.id   AF-A0A9K3CYF0-F1
#
_cell.length_a   1.000
_cell.length_b   1.000
_cell.length_c   1.000
_cell.angle_alpha   90.00
_cell.angle_beta   90.00
_cell.angle_gamma   90.00
#
_symmetry.space_group_name_H-M   'P 1'
#
loop_
_entity.id
_entity.type
_entity.pdbx_description
1 polymer ?
#
loop_
_entity_poly.entity_id
_entity_poly.type
_entity_poly.pdbx_seq_one_letter_code
_entity_poly.pdbx_strand_id
1 'polypeptide(L)'
;GTANNDKRRTVQFGDLQMQYCADINLKLWDMFGDTYYTEKTVERDTEYMWYEGARVFELTHTSEGAEPVVYRMQAYTQMVDADLTFDGLSTLGDKLSLPVGWSYTTRILEKEEKLGSPGGRAIIVQDELQNTYQMLE
;
A
#
# COMPACT_ATOMS: atom_id res chain seq x y z
N GLY A 1 23.83 11.48 -29.09
CA GLY A 1 22.82 10.80 -29.91
C GLY A 1 22.36 9.57 -29.16
N THR A 2 21.07 9.53 -28.88
CA THR A 2 20.28 8.54 -28.13
C THR A 2 20.39 7.09 -28.62
N ALA A 3 20.30 6.14 -27.70
CA ALA A 3 19.30 5.06 -27.74
C ALA A 3 19.32 4.23 -26.44
N ASN A 4 18.38 4.53 -25.54
CA ASN A 4 18.01 3.67 -24.42
C ASN A 4 17.13 2.54 -24.99
N ASN A 5 17.54 1.29 -24.84
CA ASN A 5 16.80 0.13 -25.37
C ASN A 5 16.14 -0.61 -24.21
N ASP A 6 15.01 -0.06 -23.75
CA ASP A 6 14.19 -0.65 -22.71
C ASP A 6 13.33 -1.78 -23.31
N LYS A 7 13.84 -3.01 -23.21
CA LYS A 7 13.10 -4.21 -23.57
C LYS A 7 12.13 -4.57 -22.45
N ARG A 8 10.91 -4.06 -22.54
CA ARG A 8 9.77 -4.55 -21.76
C ARG A 8 9.59 -6.05 -22.02
N ARG A 9 9.94 -6.87 -21.04
CA ARG A 9 9.60 -8.30 -20.99
C ARG A 9 8.20 -8.44 -20.41
N THR A 10 7.25 -8.80 -21.25
CA THR A 10 5.92 -9.25 -20.81
C THR A 10 6.05 -10.69 -20.30
N VAL A 11 5.74 -10.93 -19.03
CA VAL A 11 5.60 -12.28 -18.48
C VAL A 11 4.14 -12.46 -18.09
N GLN A 12 3.49 -13.49 -18.64
CA GLN A 12 2.13 -13.88 -18.25
C GLN A 12 2.20 -14.80 -17.04
N PHE A 13 1.56 -14.39 -15.95
CA PHE A 13 1.12 -15.27 -14.88
C PHE A 13 -0.39 -15.01 -14.69
N GLY A 14 -1.15 -16.09 -14.53
CA GLY A 14 -2.59 -16.16 -14.81
C GLY A 14 -3.48 -15.10 -14.16
N ASP A 15 -4.51 -14.72 -14.92
CA ASP A 15 -5.79 -14.03 -14.65
C ASP A 15 -5.89 -12.86 -13.64
N LEU A 16 -4.90 -12.57 -12.81
CA LEU A 16 -4.78 -11.28 -12.13
C LEU A 16 -4.02 -10.32 -13.02
N GLN A 17 -4.79 -9.54 -13.76
CA GLN A 17 -4.33 -8.28 -14.32
C GLN A 17 -3.84 -7.37 -13.18
N MET A 18 -2.58 -7.50 -12.79
CA MET A 18 -1.75 -6.39 -12.33
C MET A 18 -1.75 -5.35 -13.46
N GLN A 19 -2.83 -4.59 -13.60
CA GLN A 19 -2.84 -3.40 -14.44
C GLN A 19 -2.07 -2.31 -13.68
N TYR A 20 -0.74 -2.40 -13.85
CA TYR A 20 0.21 -1.29 -13.75
C TYR A 20 0.41 -0.64 -12.36
N CYS A 21 0.84 -1.43 -11.38
CA CYS A 21 1.80 -0.95 -10.37
C CYS A 21 3.19 -1.39 -10.83
N ALA A 22 3.92 -0.48 -11.48
CA ALA A 22 5.23 -0.71 -12.08
C ALA A 22 6.18 -1.49 -11.16
N ASP A 23 6.96 -2.42 -11.75
CA ASP A 23 8.14 -3.06 -11.17
C ASP A 23 8.33 -2.85 -9.65
N ILE A 24 7.56 -3.57 -8.85
CA ILE A 24 7.86 -3.69 -7.42
C ILE A 24 9.05 -4.66 -7.32
N ASN A 25 10.23 -4.14 -7.68
CA ASN A 25 11.48 -4.89 -7.68
C ASN A 25 12.30 -4.52 -6.43
N LEU A 26 12.62 -5.57 -5.67
CA LEU A 26 13.72 -5.71 -4.70
C LEU A 26 13.69 -5.02 -3.32
N LYS A 27 12.86 -4.00 -3.03
CA LYS A 27 12.85 -3.38 -1.68
C LYS A 27 11.69 -3.75 -0.74
N LEU A 28 10.67 -4.51 -1.19
CA LEU A 28 9.63 -4.99 -0.27
C LEU A 28 10.15 -5.98 0.77
N TRP A 29 11.20 -6.72 0.44
CA TRP A 29 11.76 -7.76 1.29
C TRP A 29 12.49 -7.22 2.53
N ASP A 30 13.10 -6.03 2.43
CA ASP A 30 13.73 -5.35 3.59
C ASP A 30 12.71 -4.80 4.60
N MET A 31 11.40 -4.83 4.27
CA MET A 31 10.33 -4.27 5.10
C MET A 31 9.71 -5.28 6.05
N PHE A 32 9.89 -6.60 5.82
CA PHE A 32 9.40 -7.66 6.69
C PHE A 32 10.13 -7.58 8.04
N GLY A 33 9.40 -7.23 9.10
CA GLY A 33 9.88 -7.28 10.48
C GLY A 33 8.76 -7.70 11.42
N ASP A 34 9.10 -8.17 12.60
CA ASP A 34 8.18 -8.81 13.56
C ASP A 34 7.20 -7.85 14.26
N THR A 35 7.08 -6.59 13.80
CA THR A 35 6.21 -5.58 14.39
C THR A 35 5.20 -5.03 13.40
N TYR A 36 3.92 -5.14 13.75
CA TYR A 36 2.78 -4.62 13.01
C TYR A 36 2.32 -3.28 13.59
N TYR A 37 1.61 -2.48 12.79
CA TYR A 37 1.07 -1.18 13.22
C TYR A 37 2.13 -0.22 13.81
N THR A 38 3.37 -0.37 13.37
CA THR A 38 4.52 0.45 13.78
C THR A 38 5.06 1.18 12.57
N GLU A 39 5.20 2.50 12.69
CA GLU A 39 5.74 3.33 11.63
C GLU A 39 7.20 3.00 11.35
N LYS A 40 7.52 2.84 10.07
CA LYS A 40 8.90 2.70 9.58
C LYS A 40 9.14 3.77 8.52
N THR A 41 10.24 4.50 8.64
CA THR A 41 10.68 5.43 7.59
C THR A 41 11.51 4.68 6.57
N VAL A 42 11.12 4.75 5.30
CA VAL A 42 11.84 4.12 4.18
C VAL A 42 12.34 5.18 3.21
N GLU A 43 13.56 5.01 2.71
CA GLU A 43 14.12 5.87 1.67
C GLU A 43 13.70 5.36 0.29
N ARG A 44 12.82 6.11 -0.36
CA ARG A 44 12.32 5.83 -1.71
C ARG A 44 11.95 7.12 -2.44
N ASP A 45 12.10 7.08 -3.76
CA ASP A 45 11.61 8.10 -4.66
C ASP A 45 10.54 7.44 -5.55
N THR A 46 9.29 7.48 -5.10
CA THR A 46 8.17 6.82 -5.77
C THR A 46 6.93 7.69 -5.66
N GLU A 47 6.23 7.85 -6.78
CA GLU A 47 4.95 8.51 -6.85
C GLU A 47 3.88 7.48 -7.24
N TYR A 48 2.82 7.42 -6.44
CA TYR A 48 1.66 6.60 -6.69
C TYR A 48 0.49 7.48 -7.13
N MET A 49 -0.31 6.97 -8.08
CA MET A 49 -1.45 7.68 -8.63
C MET A 49 -2.67 6.75 -8.64
N TRP A 50 -3.77 7.23 -8.07
CA TRP A 50 -5.08 6.59 -8.16
C TRP A 50 -5.99 7.50 -8.96
N TYR A 51 -6.68 6.92 -9.94
CA TYR A 51 -7.66 7.64 -10.75
C TYR A 51 -9.00 7.77 -10.01
N GLU A 52 -9.82 8.71 -10.47
CA GLU A 52 -11.23 8.79 -10.08
C GLU A 52 -11.93 7.43 -10.27
N GLY A 53 -12.77 7.05 -9.31
CA GLY A 53 -13.46 5.76 -9.30
C GLY A 53 -12.62 4.60 -8.74
N ALA A 54 -11.33 4.80 -8.45
CA ALA A 54 -10.51 3.78 -7.81
C ALA A 54 -10.97 3.52 -6.37
N ARG A 55 -11.00 2.25 -5.97
CA ARG A 55 -11.17 1.87 -4.56
C ARG A 55 -9.82 1.97 -3.86
N VAL A 56 -9.79 2.69 -2.75
CA VAL A 56 -8.64 2.76 -1.84
C VAL A 56 -8.95 2.08 -0.52
N PHE A 57 -7.90 1.63 0.13
CA PHE A 57 -7.92 0.86 1.36
C PHE A 57 -7.02 1.56 2.36
N GLU A 58 -7.56 1.94 3.52
CA GLU A 58 -6.92 2.89 4.41
C GLU A 58 -6.96 2.42 5.86
N LEU A 59 -5.84 2.61 6.54
CA LEU A 59 -5.76 2.54 7.99
C LEU A 59 -5.83 3.98 8.53
N THR A 60 -6.52 4.17 9.64
CA THR A 60 -6.49 5.44 10.38
C THR A 60 -6.09 5.16 11.81
N HIS A 61 -5.03 5.83 12.26
CA HIS A 61 -4.61 5.83 13.65
C HIS A 61 -5.08 7.11 14.33
N THR A 62 -5.80 6.97 15.42
CA THR A 62 -6.28 8.08 16.25
C THR A 62 -5.80 7.86 17.68
N SER A 63 -4.98 8.79 18.16
CA SER A 63 -4.54 8.85 19.55
C SER A 63 -5.22 10.00 20.29
N GLU A 64 -5.34 9.87 21.61
CA GLU A 64 -6.02 10.87 22.43
C GLU A 64 -5.31 12.23 22.33
N GLY A 65 -6.05 13.27 21.94
CA GLY A 65 -5.55 14.64 21.85
C GLY A 65 -4.69 14.95 20.61
N ALA A 66 -4.65 14.06 19.61
CA ALA A 66 -3.98 14.31 18.34
C ALA A 66 -4.94 14.17 17.15
N GLU A 67 -4.56 14.79 16.02
CA GLU A 67 -5.28 14.62 14.75
C GLU A 67 -5.11 13.18 14.23
N PRO A 68 -6.14 12.59 13.59
CA PRO A 68 -6.03 11.28 12.97
C PRO A 68 -4.97 11.25 11.86
N VAL A 69 -4.16 10.20 11.85
CA VAL A 69 -3.18 9.94 10.79
C VAL A 69 -3.72 8.83 9.90
N VAL A 70 -3.75 9.06 8.59
CA VAL A 70 -4.28 8.11 7.60
C VAL A 70 -3.13 7.48 6.83
N TYR A 71 -3.21 6.18 6.57
CA TYR A 71 -2.25 5.42 5.78
C TYR A 71 -2.99 4.68 4.67
N ARG A 72 -2.52 4.77 3.43
CA ARG A 72 -3.12 4.12 2.26
C ARG A 72 -2.32 2.92 1.80
N MET A 73 -3.02 1.81 1.55
CA MET A 73 -2.44 0.57 1.05
C MET A 73 -1.74 0.79 -0.30
N GLN A 74 -0.49 0.37 -0.37
CA GLN A 74 0.33 0.36 -1.59
C GLN A 74 0.46 -1.04 -2.18
N ALA A 75 0.45 -2.05 -1.32
CA ALA A 75 0.57 -3.44 -1.71
C ALA A 75 -0.19 -4.34 -0.72
N TYR A 76 -0.96 -5.28 -1.26
CA TYR A 76 -1.45 -6.44 -0.52
C TYR A 76 -0.65 -7.67 -0.94
N THR A 77 -0.61 -8.68 -0.08
CA THR A 77 0.13 -9.92 -0.33
C THR A 77 -0.65 -11.14 0.10
N GLN A 78 -0.37 -12.27 -0.54
CA GLN A 78 -0.94 -13.58 -0.23
C GLN A 78 0.02 -14.45 0.60
N MET A 79 1.09 -13.84 1.17
CA MET A 79 2.12 -14.58 1.91
C MET A 79 1.57 -15.21 3.20
N VAL A 80 0.68 -14.51 3.90
CA VAL A 80 0.05 -15.00 5.14
C VAL A 80 -1.34 -15.57 4.88
N ASP A 81 -2.16 -14.89 4.06
CA ASP A 81 -3.48 -15.33 3.63
C ASP A 81 -3.49 -15.59 2.12
N ALA A 82 -3.34 -16.85 1.72
CA ALA A 82 -3.29 -17.25 0.32
C ALA A 82 -4.59 -16.99 -0.44
N ASP A 83 -5.72 -16.89 0.27
CA ASP A 83 -7.04 -16.67 -0.31
C ASP A 83 -7.40 -15.16 -0.38
N LEU A 84 -6.49 -14.27 0.06
CA LEU A 84 -6.71 -12.83 -0.02
C LEU A 84 -6.78 -12.38 -1.48
N THR A 85 -7.92 -11.80 -1.86
CA THR A 85 -8.15 -11.23 -3.20
C THR A 85 -8.36 -9.74 -3.10
N PHE A 86 -8.19 -9.04 -4.23
CA PHE A 86 -8.45 -7.60 -4.31
C PHE A 86 -9.89 -7.23 -3.88
N ASP A 87 -10.90 -8.00 -4.28
CA ASP A 87 -12.29 -7.75 -3.85
C ASP A 87 -12.47 -8.02 -2.34
N GLY A 88 -11.77 -9.03 -1.82
CA GLY A 88 -11.73 -9.34 -0.39
C GLY A 88 -11.13 -8.23 0.47
N LEU A 89 -10.36 -7.29 -0.12
CA LEU A 89 -9.86 -6.13 0.59
C LEU A 89 -11.00 -5.24 1.12
N SER A 90 -12.16 -5.23 0.46
CA SER A 90 -13.32 -4.44 0.92
C SER A 90 -13.81 -4.79 2.33
N THR A 91 -13.58 -6.04 2.76
CA THR A 91 -13.94 -6.55 4.09
C THR A 91 -12.70 -6.94 4.92
N LEU A 92 -11.51 -6.46 4.54
CA LEU A 92 -10.26 -6.84 5.21
C LEU A 92 -10.26 -6.48 6.69
N GLY A 93 -10.91 -5.36 7.05
CA GLY A 93 -11.01 -4.90 8.45
C GLY A 93 -11.59 -5.95 9.40
N ASP A 94 -12.44 -6.86 8.93
CA ASP A 94 -13.01 -7.94 9.75
C ASP A 94 -11.99 -9.06 10.05
N LYS A 95 -10.93 -9.15 9.25
CA LYS A 95 -9.81 -10.09 9.43
C LYS A 95 -8.67 -9.49 10.24
N LEU A 96 -8.56 -8.16 10.29
CA LEU A 96 -7.43 -7.47 10.91
C LEU A 96 -7.54 -7.46 12.44
N SER A 97 -6.44 -7.79 13.11
CA SER A 97 -6.25 -7.66 14.55
C SER A 97 -5.81 -6.23 14.91
N LEU A 98 -6.69 -5.26 14.64
CA LEU A 98 -6.42 -3.83 14.80
C LEU A 98 -6.17 -3.46 16.28
N PRO A 99 -5.03 -2.82 16.61
CA PRO A 99 -4.80 -2.29 17.95
C PRO A 99 -5.77 -1.14 18.30
N VAL A 100 -5.87 -0.80 19.58
CA VAL A 100 -6.67 0.35 20.03
C VAL A 100 -6.20 1.62 19.31
N GLY A 101 -7.17 2.42 18.85
CA GLY A 101 -6.92 3.64 18.09
C GLY A 101 -6.73 3.41 16.59
N TRP A 102 -6.63 2.16 16.12
CA TRP A 102 -6.57 1.85 14.69
C TRP A 102 -7.94 1.47 14.15
N SER A 103 -8.22 1.93 12.94
CA SER A 103 -9.40 1.54 12.17
C SER A 103 -9.04 1.28 10.73
N TYR A 104 -9.79 0.39 10.07
CA TYR A 104 -9.66 0.11 8.65
C TYR A 104 -10.91 0.61 7.92
N THR A 105 -10.71 1.34 6.84
CA THR A 105 -11.80 1.84 6.00
C THR A 105 -11.49 1.66 4.53
N THR A 106 -12.55 1.65 3.73
CA THR A 106 -12.44 1.63 2.27
C THR A 106 -13.32 2.72 1.70
N ARG A 107 -12.88 3.34 0.61
CA ARG A 107 -13.66 4.34 -0.10
C ARG A 107 -13.36 4.33 -1.59
N ILE A 108 -14.33 4.81 -2.37
CA ILE A 108 -14.14 5.11 -3.78
C ILE A 108 -13.68 6.57 -3.88
N LEU A 109 -12.64 6.82 -4.66
CA LEU A 109 -12.16 8.18 -4.89
C LEU A 109 -13.10 8.93 -5.84
N GLU A 110 -13.54 10.12 -5.43
CA GLU A 110 -14.35 11.02 -6.26
C GLU A 110 -13.50 11.82 -7.26
N LYS A 111 -12.19 11.83 -7.09
CA LYS A 111 -11.22 12.48 -7.96
C LYS A 111 -9.89 11.74 -7.91
N GLU A 112 -9.04 11.97 -8.90
CA GLU A 112 -7.68 11.44 -8.84
C GLU A 112 -6.93 11.95 -7.60
N GLU A 113 -6.13 11.08 -6.99
CA GLU A 113 -5.27 11.41 -5.87
C GLU A 113 -3.86 10.87 -6.15
N LYS A 114 -2.85 11.64 -5.74
CA LYS A 114 -1.44 11.27 -5.87
C LYS A 114 -0.82 11.17 -4.50
N LEU A 115 0.09 10.23 -4.34
CA LEU A 115 0.85 10.07 -3.12
C LEU A 115 2.32 9.89 -3.45
N GLY A 116 3.11 10.92 -3.11
CA GLY A 116 4.54 10.93 -3.30
C GLY A 116 5.31 10.44 -2.08
N SER A 117 6.61 10.68 -2.11
CA SER A 117 7.53 10.52 -0.98
C SER A 117 8.45 11.75 -0.96
N PRO A 118 7.95 12.95 -0.58
CA PRO A 118 8.74 14.16 -0.70
C PRO A 118 10.01 14.07 0.14
N GLY A 119 11.10 14.60 -0.41
CA GLY A 119 12.42 14.46 0.20
C GLY A 119 12.99 13.04 0.15
N GLY A 120 12.42 12.16 -0.67
CA GLY A 120 12.90 10.79 -0.87
C GLY A 120 12.59 9.85 0.30
N ARG A 121 11.60 10.19 1.14
CA ARG A 121 11.22 9.40 2.31
C ARG A 121 9.72 9.20 2.39
N ALA A 122 9.35 8.04 2.89
CA ALA A 122 7.97 7.69 3.19
C ALA A 122 7.87 7.07 4.58
N ILE A 123 6.77 7.36 5.27
CA ILE A 123 6.38 6.62 6.47
C ILE A 123 5.43 5.51 6.04
N ILE A 124 5.75 4.29 6.43
CA ILE A 124 4.93 3.12 6.14
C ILE A 124 4.56 2.36 7.40
N VAL A 125 3.48 1.59 7.31
CA VAL A 125 3.01 0.66 8.33
C VAL A 125 2.67 -0.66 7.65
N GLN A 126 2.83 -1.77 8.38
CA GLN A 126 2.40 -3.09 7.94
C GLN A 126 1.36 -3.66 8.90
N ASP A 127 0.38 -4.36 8.36
CA ASP A 127 -0.52 -5.21 9.14
C ASP A 127 0.06 -6.63 9.30
N GLU A 128 -0.61 -7.47 10.09
CA GLU A 128 -0.19 -8.83 10.37
C GLU A 128 -0.32 -9.79 9.18
N LEU A 129 -1.03 -9.40 8.13
CA LEU A 129 -1.05 -10.11 6.84
C LEU A 129 0.08 -9.64 5.91
N GLN A 130 0.93 -8.73 6.41
CA GLN A 130 2.06 -8.11 5.71
C GLN A 130 1.65 -7.22 4.53
N ASN A 131 0.40 -6.75 4.50
CA ASN A 131 0.03 -5.68 3.58
C ASN A 131 0.73 -4.39 4.03
N THR A 132 1.14 -3.58 3.06
CA THR A 132 1.93 -2.37 3.32
C THR A 132 1.13 -1.12 2.98
N TYR A 133 1.11 -0.17 3.91
CA TYR A 133 0.41 1.11 3.82
C TYR A 133 1.41 2.26 3.93
N GLN A 134 1.21 3.33 3.17
CA GLN A 134 1.99 4.58 3.26
C GLN A 134 1.15 5.68 3.89
N MET A 135 1.73 6.43 4.82
CA MET A 135 1.11 7.60 5.43
C MET A 135 0.71 8.62 4.36
N LEU A 136 -0.49 9.17 4.48
CA LEU A 136 -0.95 10.33 3.72
C LEU A 136 -0.42 11.59 4.41
N GLU A 137 0.19 12.49 3.64
CA GLU A 137 0.62 13.82 4.11
C GLU A 137 -0.50 14.86 4.02
#